data_AF-A0A2H1IAG3-F1
#
_entry.id   AF-A0A2H1IAG3-F1
#
_cell.length_a   1.000
_cell.length_b   1.000
_cell.length_c   1.000
_cell.angle_alpha   90.00
_cell.angle_beta   90.00
_cell.angle_gamma   90.00
#
_symmetry.space_group_name_H-M   'P 1'
#
loop_
_entity.id
_entity.type
_entity.pdbx_description
1 polymer ?
#
loop_
_entity_poly.entity_id
_entity_poly.type
_entity_poly.pdbx_seq_one_letter_code
_entity_poly.pdbx_strand_id
1 'polypeptide(L)'
;MRILDLITDPQLRLELATPSHHIELESPIISAVATESIDPAAYLSPGTLILTTGMALNFDDPRIWDAYIERLVSAGVPALAFGVGKPHISVPHGLLAAARDHKLPILIVPGDVPFLQLQNLVVRALAEEEFQASHQAWSIAEECTDLATQGASFGKLLDHVAERTSVALRVVDDAQAVFALGGHDVTDDAWALGQGTFSLPLSVGDGDRWELECLPNDRTLQGQNRGGSGRRANTHISRLRTVLSPAAAVLGMTLSHNLSSGLWASGDSAGLLTALQRTDEQADGAIKQALHDHGIDSTVGLRLISIRANSPIRLHMLAWRLTELVETTATAIPMDLTNSVLVLIAPRTGLRSETVCPEMGDGASQEPYLDQIPQTVNAEAGDSMYISEPLEHISELSLFTAIYSARRNRPATDQGVRFTGPPELSDVVALIPMSYSSAISAAVLRPVLTAPDSQALLESLAAFIETTSVAQAAAALRIHRNTARYRRAELENKLGIDLSNGRDRSMCALALASLNP
;
A
#
# COMPACT_ATOMS: atom_id res chain seq x y z
N MET A 1 -23.07 -11.77 24.03
CA MET A 1 -24.29 -12.13 24.76
C MET A 1 -25.50 -11.65 23.95
N ARG A 2 -26.47 -12.52 23.70
CA ARG A 2 -27.73 -12.25 22.98
C ARG A 2 -28.93 -12.41 23.91
N ILE A 3 -30.10 -11.92 23.51
CA ILE A 3 -31.34 -12.15 24.26
C ILE A 3 -31.64 -13.65 24.36
N LEU A 4 -31.45 -14.38 23.26
CA LEU A 4 -31.66 -15.82 23.22
C LEU A 4 -30.85 -16.55 24.31
N ASP A 5 -29.60 -16.14 24.52
CA ASP A 5 -28.71 -16.75 25.53
C ASP A 5 -29.30 -16.63 26.94
N LEU A 6 -29.95 -15.49 27.26
CA LEU A 6 -30.63 -15.27 28.54
C LEU A 6 -31.88 -16.15 28.69
N ILE A 7 -32.67 -16.31 27.62
CA ILE A 7 -33.89 -17.14 27.65
C ILE A 7 -33.52 -18.62 27.81
N THR A 8 -32.43 -19.05 27.19
CA THR A 8 -31.97 -20.44 27.27
C THR A 8 -31.32 -20.80 28.60
N ASP A 9 -30.99 -19.82 29.44
CA ASP A 9 -30.42 -20.10 30.76
C ASP A 9 -31.49 -20.67 31.71
N PRO A 10 -31.39 -21.95 32.11
CA PRO A 10 -32.40 -22.59 32.93
C PRO A 10 -32.47 -22.03 34.36
N GLN A 11 -31.44 -21.31 34.83
CA GLN A 11 -31.42 -20.71 36.17
C GLN A 11 -32.29 -19.45 36.23
N LEU A 12 -32.43 -18.73 35.11
CA LEU A 12 -33.19 -17.49 35.07
C LEU A 12 -34.70 -17.73 34.89
N ARG A 13 -35.10 -18.86 34.30
CA ARG A 13 -36.51 -19.23 34.03
C ARG A 13 -37.30 -18.08 33.38
N LEU A 14 -36.67 -17.40 32.43
CA LEU A 14 -37.30 -16.28 31.73
C LEU A 14 -38.33 -16.81 30.74
N GLU A 15 -39.48 -16.13 30.67
CA GLU A 15 -40.52 -16.42 29.68
C GLU A 15 -40.65 -15.26 28.70
N LEU A 16 -40.78 -15.57 27.41
CA LEU A 16 -41.01 -14.55 26.39
C LEU A 16 -42.50 -14.21 26.31
N ALA A 17 -42.88 -12.97 26.63
CA ALA A 17 -44.28 -12.53 26.69
C ALA A 17 -44.82 -11.96 25.36
N THR A 18 -43.93 -11.49 24.49
CA THR A 18 -44.29 -10.95 23.17
C THR A 18 -43.90 -11.92 22.06
N PRO A 19 -44.71 -12.05 20.99
CA PRO A 19 -44.29 -12.80 19.81
C PRO A 19 -43.10 -12.08 19.16
N SER A 20 -41.91 -12.68 19.27
CA SER A 20 -40.67 -12.17 18.68
C SER A 20 -40.17 -13.15 17.62
N HIS A 21 -39.66 -12.65 16.50
CA HIS A 21 -38.98 -13.50 15.53
C HIS A 21 -37.53 -13.75 15.99
N HIS A 22 -36.88 -14.69 15.29
CA HIS A 22 -35.49 -15.06 15.58
C HIS A 22 -34.53 -13.86 15.51
N ILE A 23 -34.80 -12.91 14.60
CA ILE A 23 -33.95 -11.74 14.38
C ILE A 23 -33.92 -10.84 15.61
N GLU A 24 -35.07 -10.58 16.26
CA GLU A 24 -35.09 -9.74 17.45
C GLU A 24 -34.39 -10.43 18.63
N LEU A 25 -34.56 -11.75 18.79
CA LEU A 25 -33.94 -12.53 19.88
C LEU A 25 -32.43 -12.70 19.74
N GLU A 26 -31.89 -12.55 18.52
CA GLU A 26 -30.44 -12.54 18.29
C GLU A 26 -29.79 -11.19 18.54
N SER A 27 -30.57 -10.17 18.94
CA SER A 27 -30.03 -8.84 19.24
C SER A 27 -28.98 -8.90 20.36
N PRO A 28 -27.83 -8.25 20.19
CA PRO A 28 -26.77 -8.24 21.19
C PRO A 28 -27.17 -7.37 22.39
N ILE A 29 -26.80 -7.84 23.58
CA ILE A 29 -26.90 -7.10 24.83
C ILE A 29 -25.51 -6.56 25.13
N ILE A 30 -25.38 -5.25 25.40
CA ILE A 30 -24.10 -4.62 25.75
C ILE A 30 -24.03 -4.19 27.22
N SER A 31 -25.17 -4.12 27.90
CA SER A 31 -25.28 -3.81 29.32
C SER A 31 -26.67 -4.19 29.81
N ALA A 32 -26.86 -4.24 31.13
CA ALA A 32 -28.17 -4.42 31.75
C ALA A 32 -28.32 -3.44 32.91
N VAL A 33 -29.47 -2.78 33.00
CA VAL A 33 -29.74 -1.74 34.00
C VAL A 33 -31.14 -1.92 34.59
N ALA A 34 -31.22 -1.95 35.92
CA ALA A 34 -32.48 -1.85 36.64
C ALA A 34 -32.92 -0.40 36.78
N THR A 35 -34.14 -0.08 36.34
CA THR A 35 -34.71 1.26 36.44
C THR A 35 -36.23 1.21 36.54
N GLU A 36 -36.79 2.13 37.35
CA GLU A 36 -38.23 2.34 37.49
C GLU A 36 -38.67 3.68 36.88
N SER A 37 -37.77 4.34 36.13
CA SER A 37 -38.09 5.61 35.46
C SER A 37 -39.09 5.40 34.32
N ILE A 38 -40.09 6.29 34.25
CA ILE A 38 -41.06 6.35 33.15
C ILE A 38 -40.46 6.95 31.87
N ASP A 39 -39.26 7.54 31.94
CA ASP A 39 -38.51 8.00 30.79
C ASP A 39 -37.00 7.81 31.00
N PRO A 40 -36.48 6.59 30.80
CA PRO A 40 -35.06 6.30 30.99
C PRO A 40 -34.20 6.67 29.78
N ALA A 41 -34.78 7.00 28.63
CA ALA A 41 -34.12 7.03 27.33
C ALA A 41 -32.85 7.92 27.28
N ALA A 42 -32.86 9.06 27.99
CA ALA A 42 -31.74 10.00 28.02
C ALA A 42 -30.44 9.44 28.61
N TYR A 43 -30.50 8.33 29.35
CA TYR A 43 -29.35 7.74 30.04
C TYR A 43 -28.94 6.37 29.50
N LEU A 44 -29.53 5.93 28.38
CA LEU A 44 -29.31 4.60 27.81
C LEU A 44 -28.32 4.63 26.65
N SER A 45 -27.43 3.64 26.63
CA SER A 45 -26.64 3.30 25.44
C SER A 45 -27.37 2.24 24.61
N PRO A 46 -27.30 2.28 23.27
CA PRO A 46 -27.95 1.28 22.42
C PRO A 46 -27.51 -0.15 22.76
N GLY A 47 -28.46 -1.03 23.09
CA GLY A 47 -28.21 -2.44 23.45
C GLY A 47 -28.23 -2.70 24.96
N THR A 48 -28.64 -1.70 25.74
CA THR A 48 -28.92 -1.84 27.18
C THR A 48 -30.22 -2.63 27.38
N LEU A 49 -30.14 -3.79 28.03
CA LEU A 49 -31.30 -4.52 28.55
C LEU A 49 -31.90 -3.76 29.74
N ILE A 50 -33.18 -3.42 29.66
CA ILE A 50 -33.90 -2.77 30.76
C ILE A 50 -34.51 -3.81 31.68
N LEU A 51 -34.28 -3.66 32.98
CA LEU A 51 -34.88 -4.46 34.04
C LEU A 51 -35.84 -3.56 34.84
N THR A 52 -37.11 -3.92 34.97
CA THR A 52 -38.09 -3.11 35.71
C THR A 52 -39.16 -3.98 36.35
N THR A 53 -39.63 -3.59 37.53
CA THR A 53 -40.83 -4.16 38.17
C THR A 53 -42.09 -3.36 37.82
N GLY A 54 -41.94 -2.25 37.09
CA GLY A 54 -43.04 -1.41 36.65
C GLY A 54 -43.73 -0.66 37.79
N MET A 55 -43.01 -0.33 38.87
CA MET A 55 -43.59 0.38 40.03
C MET A 55 -44.24 1.71 39.64
N ALA A 56 -43.66 2.41 38.66
CA ALA A 56 -44.19 3.66 38.13
C ALA A 56 -45.03 3.47 36.85
N LEU A 57 -45.23 2.23 36.39
CA LEU A 57 -45.90 1.90 35.14
C LEU A 57 -47.35 1.44 35.41
N ASN A 58 -48.21 2.38 35.80
CA ASN A 58 -49.64 2.15 35.99
C ASN A 58 -50.45 3.20 35.23
N PHE A 59 -50.60 2.99 33.92
CA PHE A 59 -51.25 3.95 33.02
C PHE A 59 -52.58 3.39 32.50
N ASP A 60 -53.63 4.19 32.61
CA ASP A 60 -54.94 3.89 32.03
C ASP A 60 -55.01 4.20 30.54
N ASP A 61 -54.23 5.18 30.05
CA ASP A 61 -54.22 5.61 28.65
C ASP A 61 -53.24 4.77 27.80
N PRO A 62 -53.73 4.04 26.77
CA PRO A 62 -52.88 3.26 25.86
C PRO A 62 -51.77 4.07 25.18
N ARG A 63 -51.97 5.37 24.95
CA ARG A 63 -50.99 6.26 24.29
C ARG A 63 -49.71 6.44 25.11
N ILE A 64 -49.79 6.31 26.43
CA ILE A 64 -48.62 6.45 27.31
C ILE A 64 -47.73 5.20 27.21
N TRP A 65 -48.33 4.01 27.06
CA TRP A 65 -47.59 2.77 26.82
C TRP A 65 -46.86 2.79 25.49
N ASP A 66 -47.54 3.25 24.43
CA ASP A 66 -46.97 3.38 23.09
C ASP A 66 -45.76 4.32 23.10
N ALA A 67 -45.91 5.53 23.66
CA ALA A 67 -44.82 6.50 23.78
C ALA A 67 -43.66 5.99 24.66
N TYR A 68 -43.92 5.19 25.70
CA TYR A 68 -42.87 4.60 26.52
C TYR A 68 -42.02 3.60 25.72
N ILE A 69 -42.66 2.67 25.02
CA ILE A 69 -41.97 1.66 24.21
C ILE A 69 -41.24 2.32 23.02
N GLU A 70 -41.88 3.28 22.34
CA GLU A 70 -41.27 4.02 21.23
C GLU A 70 -39.95 4.68 21.65
N ARG A 71 -39.90 5.29 22.85
CA ARG A 71 -38.67 5.88 23.40
C ARG A 71 -37.58 4.83 23.66
N LEU A 72 -37.93 3.67 24.20
CA LEU A 72 -36.96 2.58 24.44
C LEU A 72 -36.39 2.03 23.13
N VAL A 73 -37.24 1.81 22.14
CA VAL A 73 -36.82 1.34 20.81
C VAL A 73 -35.96 2.39 20.12
N SER A 74 -36.32 3.66 20.21
CA SER A 74 -35.52 4.78 19.70
C SER A 74 -34.15 4.90 20.37
N ALA A 75 -34.07 4.59 21.68
CA ALA A 75 -32.80 4.49 22.41
C ALA A 75 -32.00 3.21 22.10
N GLY A 76 -32.53 2.33 21.26
CA GLY A 76 -31.86 1.08 20.84
C GLY A 76 -31.88 -0.02 21.89
N VAL A 77 -32.83 -0.01 22.83
CA VAL A 77 -33.04 -1.09 23.81
C VAL A 77 -33.40 -2.39 23.05
N PRO A 78 -32.69 -3.50 23.28
CA PRO A 78 -32.91 -4.73 22.52
C PRO A 78 -34.05 -5.56 23.12
N ALA A 79 -34.33 -5.43 24.42
CA ALA A 79 -35.42 -6.08 25.13
C ALA A 79 -35.71 -5.38 26.46
N LEU A 80 -36.90 -5.62 27.01
CA LEU A 80 -37.27 -5.23 28.37
C LEU A 80 -37.59 -6.49 29.19
N ALA A 81 -36.90 -6.65 30.31
CA ALA A 81 -37.12 -7.70 31.29
C ALA A 81 -38.00 -7.16 32.44
N PHE A 82 -39.23 -7.66 32.51
CA PHE A 82 -40.27 -7.23 33.43
C PHE A 82 -40.40 -8.22 34.59
N GLY A 83 -40.10 -7.76 35.81
CA GLY A 83 -40.28 -8.54 37.03
C GLY A 83 -41.74 -8.58 37.47
N VAL A 84 -42.33 -9.77 37.50
CA VAL A 84 -43.68 -9.97 38.04
C VAL A 84 -43.61 -10.21 39.55
N GLY A 85 -44.57 -9.65 40.29
CA GLY A 85 -44.56 -9.69 41.75
C GLY A 85 -45.65 -8.82 42.37
N LYS A 86 -45.33 -8.14 43.48
CA LYS A 86 -46.32 -7.32 44.20
C LYS A 86 -46.84 -6.11 43.41
N PRO A 87 -46.02 -5.35 42.64
CA PRO A 87 -46.51 -4.21 41.86
C PRO A 87 -47.44 -4.65 40.73
N HIS A 88 -47.10 -5.76 40.08
CA HIS A 88 -47.84 -6.32 38.95
C HIS A 88 -47.77 -7.85 38.98
N ILE A 89 -48.92 -8.51 39.14
CA ILE A 89 -49.01 -9.99 39.17
C ILE A 89 -48.70 -10.60 37.79
N SER A 90 -48.99 -9.84 36.73
CA SER A 90 -48.69 -10.17 35.34
C SER A 90 -48.23 -8.91 34.60
N VAL A 91 -47.54 -9.06 33.46
CA VAL A 91 -47.16 -7.91 32.63
C VAL A 91 -48.42 -7.13 32.20
N PRO A 92 -48.47 -5.79 32.34
CA PRO A 92 -49.62 -4.99 31.94
C PRO A 92 -49.99 -5.18 30.46
N HIS A 93 -51.28 -5.35 30.16
CA HIS A 93 -51.75 -5.55 28.79
C HIS A 93 -51.38 -4.38 27.85
N GLY A 94 -51.40 -3.14 28.35
CA GLY A 94 -50.99 -1.97 27.58
C GLY A 94 -49.51 -2.03 27.16
N LEU A 95 -48.63 -2.50 28.04
CA LEU A 95 -47.21 -2.71 27.75
C LEU A 95 -47.01 -3.80 26.68
N LEU A 96 -47.74 -4.92 26.78
CA LEU A 96 -47.66 -6.01 25.80
C LEU A 96 -48.18 -5.60 24.41
N ALA A 97 -49.22 -4.78 24.34
CA ALA A 97 -49.76 -4.27 23.09
C ALA A 97 -48.74 -3.34 22.39
N ALA A 98 -48.25 -2.32 23.11
CA ALA A 98 -47.24 -1.41 22.58
C ALA A 98 -45.95 -2.14 22.18
N ALA A 99 -45.45 -3.05 23.01
CA ALA A 99 -44.25 -3.82 22.71
C ALA A 99 -44.41 -4.71 21.46
N ARG A 100 -45.61 -5.23 21.19
CA ARG A 100 -45.91 -5.97 19.97
C ARG A 100 -45.85 -5.08 18.73
N ASP A 101 -46.46 -3.90 18.80
CA ASP A 101 -46.53 -2.97 17.66
C ASP A 101 -45.13 -2.44 17.27
N HIS A 102 -44.27 -2.21 18.26
CA HIS A 102 -42.88 -1.78 18.07
C HIS A 102 -41.86 -2.91 17.98
N LYS A 103 -42.30 -4.17 18.02
CA LYS A 103 -41.45 -5.38 17.97
C LYS A 103 -40.35 -5.43 19.05
N LEU A 104 -40.64 -4.96 20.26
CA LEU A 104 -39.73 -5.07 21.40
C LEU A 104 -39.99 -6.38 22.17
N PRO A 105 -38.98 -7.27 22.31
CA PRO A 105 -39.10 -8.45 23.15
C PRO A 105 -39.32 -8.08 24.62
N ILE A 106 -40.35 -8.66 25.24
CA ILE A 106 -40.61 -8.57 26.68
C ILE A 106 -40.31 -9.91 27.33
N LEU A 107 -39.38 -9.92 28.28
CA LEU A 107 -39.00 -11.09 29.06
C LEU A 107 -39.65 -11.01 30.43
N ILE A 108 -40.38 -12.03 30.86
CA ILE A 108 -40.92 -12.13 32.22
C ILE A 108 -39.82 -12.67 33.11
N VAL A 109 -39.52 -11.92 34.16
CA VAL A 109 -38.61 -12.34 35.23
C VAL A 109 -39.46 -12.81 36.42
N PRO A 110 -39.36 -14.08 36.83
CA PRO A 110 -40.08 -14.58 37.99
C PRO A 110 -39.74 -13.79 39.27
N GLY A 111 -40.70 -13.63 40.18
CA GLY A 111 -40.54 -12.79 41.36
C GLY A 111 -39.51 -13.29 42.39
N ASP A 112 -39.06 -14.53 42.27
CA ASP A 112 -37.98 -15.13 43.07
C ASP A 112 -36.59 -15.01 42.42
N VAL A 113 -36.48 -14.44 41.21
CA VAL A 113 -35.22 -14.19 40.50
C VAL A 113 -34.80 -12.72 40.70
N PRO A 114 -33.72 -12.43 41.46
CA PRO A 114 -33.27 -11.06 41.67
C PRO A 114 -32.70 -10.45 40.39
N PHE A 115 -33.05 -9.18 40.10
CA PHE A 115 -32.45 -8.46 38.95
C PHE A 115 -30.93 -8.36 39.01
N LEU A 116 -30.35 -8.32 40.22
CA LEU A 116 -28.89 -8.36 40.40
C LEU A 116 -28.27 -9.65 39.82
N GLN A 117 -28.99 -10.77 39.86
CA GLN A 117 -28.53 -12.03 39.26
C GLN A 117 -28.47 -11.90 37.73
N LEU A 118 -29.51 -11.36 37.08
CA LEU A 118 -29.50 -11.09 35.64
C LEU A 118 -28.38 -10.12 35.26
N GLN A 119 -28.24 -9.02 36.00
CA GLN A 119 -27.22 -8.02 35.73
C GLN A 119 -25.80 -8.60 35.86
N ASN A 120 -25.51 -9.35 36.93
CA ASN A 120 -24.22 -10.01 37.12
C ASN A 120 -23.92 -11.04 36.03
N LEU A 121 -24.93 -11.76 35.56
CA LEU A 121 -24.78 -12.72 34.48
C LEU A 121 -24.42 -12.02 33.18
N VAL A 122 -25.14 -10.94 32.81
CA VAL A 122 -24.83 -10.13 31.63
C VAL A 122 -23.40 -9.57 31.73
N VAL A 123 -23.03 -8.96 32.86
CA VAL A 123 -21.68 -8.41 33.07
C VAL A 123 -20.60 -9.49 32.93
N ARG A 124 -20.79 -10.67 33.53
CA ARG A 124 -19.84 -11.79 33.42
C ARG A 124 -19.71 -12.29 31.99
N ALA A 125 -20.83 -12.48 31.29
CA ALA A 125 -20.83 -12.96 29.92
C ALA A 125 -20.12 -11.97 28.98
N LEU A 126 -20.32 -10.67 29.18
CA LEU A 126 -19.63 -9.64 28.40
C LEU A 126 -18.13 -9.59 28.69
N ALA A 127 -17.75 -9.67 29.96
CA ALA A 127 -16.34 -9.72 30.35
C ALA A 127 -15.64 -10.96 29.79
N GLU A 128 -16.32 -12.12 29.78
CA GLU A 128 -15.78 -13.34 29.18
C GLU A 128 -15.62 -13.18 27.66
N GLU A 129 -16.61 -12.64 26.96
CA GLU A 129 -16.49 -12.38 25.52
C GLU A 129 -15.32 -11.42 25.19
N GLU A 130 -15.13 -10.38 25.98
CA GLU A 130 -14.02 -9.43 25.81
C GLU A 130 -12.66 -10.09 26.10
N PHE A 131 -12.59 -10.90 27.15
CA PHE A 131 -11.39 -11.67 27.49
C PHE A 131 -11.03 -12.65 26.38
N GLN A 132 -11.99 -13.41 25.85
CA GLN A 132 -11.77 -14.36 24.76
C GLN A 132 -11.32 -13.65 23.47
N ALA A 133 -11.96 -12.54 23.11
CA ALA A 133 -11.56 -11.75 21.95
C ALA A 133 -10.11 -11.22 22.11
N SER A 134 -9.76 -10.72 23.28
CA SER A 134 -8.41 -10.22 23.58
C SER A 134 -7.36 -11.34 23.54
N HIS A 135 -7.67 -12.50 24.15
CA HIS A 135 -6.77 -13.65 24.15
C HIS A 135 -6.55 -14.20 22.73
N GLN A 136 -7.61 -14.27 21.93
CA GLN A 136 -7.50 -14.66 20.51
C GLN A 136 -6.63 -13.67 19.73
N ALA A 137 -6.83 -12.36 19.94
CA ALA A 137 -6.05 -11.32 19.27
C ALA A 137 -4.55 -11.46 19.57
N TRP A 138 -4.21 -11.68 20.85
CA TRP A 138 -2.82 -11.90 21.28
C TRP A 138 -2.22 -13.19 20.74
N SER A 139 -2.95 -14.30 20.79
CA SER A 139 -2.48 -15.59 20.25
C SER A 139 -2.15 -15.51 18.76
N ILE A 140 -2.99 -14.83 17.95
CA ILE A 140 -2.72 -14.67 16.52
C ILE A 140 -1.46 -13.81 16.30
N ALA A 141 -1.31 -12.70 17.03
CA ALA A 141 -0.15 -11.82 16.91
C ALA A 141 1.16 -12.49 17.35
N GLU A 142 1.13 -13.28 18.43
CA GLU A 142 2.27 -14.06 18.90
C GLU A 142 2.70 -15.09 17.85
N GLU A 143 1.77 -15.87 17.31
CA GLU A 143 2.06 -16.84 16.25
C GLU A 143 2.61 -16.17 14.98
N CYS A 144 2.07 -15.01 14.60
CA CYS A 144 2.61 -14.23 13.47
C CYS A 144 4.04 -13.75 13.75
N THR A 145 4.31 -13.32 14.99
CA THR A 145 5.64 -12.88 15.40
C THR A 145 6.62 -14.04 15.35
N ASP A 146 6.24 -15.21 15.86
CA ASP A 146 7.07 -16.42 15.82
C ASP A 146 7.39 -16.83 14.37
N LEU A 147 6.38 -16.89 13.50
CA LEU A 147 6.59 -17.19 12.09
C LEU A 147 7.50 -16.17 11.40
N ALA A 148 7.34 -14.87 11.70
CA ALA A 148 8.19 -13.82 11.16
C ALA A 148 9.66 -13.99 11.61
N THR A 149 9.90 -14.31 12.89
CA THR A 149 11.25 -14.56 13.40
C THR A 149 11.91 -15.82 12.80
N GLN A 150 11.11 -16.79 12.35
CA GLN A 150 11.57 -17.98 11.64
C GLN A 150 11.85 -17.71 10.15
N GLY A 151 11.67 -16.48 9.67
CA GLY A 151 11.88 -16.10 8.28
C GLY A 151 10.77 -16.53 7.33
N ALA A 152 9.54 -16.73 7.84
CA ALA A 152 8.39 -16.94 6.97
C ALA A 152 8.18 -15.74 6.05
N SER A 153 7.78 -16.01 4.79
CA SER A 153 7.45 -14.94 3.85
C SER A 153 6.20 -14.19 4.29
N PHE A 154 6.07 -12.93 3.88
CA PHE A 154 4.90 -12.10 4.22
C PHE A 154 3.57 -12.75 3.80
N GLY A 155 3.51 -13.36 2.60
CA GLY A 155 2.33 -14.11 2.15
C GLY A 155 1.92 -15.23 3.10
N LYS A 156 2.88 -16.00 3.63
CA LYS A 156 2.59 -17.06 4.63
C LYS A 156 2.02 -16.50 5.93
N LEU A 157 2.50 -15.34 6.38
CA LEU A 157 1.95 -14.67 7.56
C LEU A 157 0.51 -14.24 7.31
N LEU A 158 0.25 -13.67 6.13
CA LEU A 158 -1.08 -13.22 5.73
C LEU A 158 -2.07 -14.40 5.62
N ASP A 159 -1.65 -15.51 5.01
CA ASP A 159 -2.42 -16.75 4.95
C ASP A 159 -2.71 -17.33 6.34
N HIS A 160 -1.72 -17.35 7.24
CA HIS A 160 -1.91 -17.83 8.62
C HIS A 160 -2.97 -17.02 9.37
N VAL A 161 -2.94 -15.69 9.26
CA VAL A 161 -3.97 -14.83 9.87
C VAL A 161 -5.34 -15.07 9.22
N ALA A 162 -5.39 -15.20 7.90
CA ALA A 162 -6.63 -15.43 7.16
C ALA A 162 -7.29 -16.75 7.56
N GLU A 163 -6.51 -17.84 7.67
CA GLU A 163 -6.98 -19.15 8.12
C GLU A 163 -7.49 -19.11 9.57
N ARG A 164 -6.71 -18.51 10.49
CA ARG A 164 -7.05 -18.43 11.91
C ARG A 164 -8.28 -17.59 12.21
N THR A 165 -8.62 -16.65 11.35
CA THR A 165 -9.79 -15.77 11.50
C THR A 165 -10.94 -16.12 10.57
N SER A 166 -10.72 -16.98 9.57
CA SER A 166 -11.67 -17.24 8.48
C SER A 166 -12.11 -15.95 7.77
N VAL A 167 -11.19 -14.99 7.64
CA VAL A 167 -11.39 -13.70 6.96
C VAL A 167 -10.39 -13.65 5.82
N ALA A 168 -10.85 -13.34 4.61
CA ALA A 168 -9.95 -13.08 3.50
C ALA A 168 -9.31 -11.70 3.69
N LEU A 169 -8.01 -11.61 3.41
CA LEU A 169 -7.19 -10.44 3.70
C LEU A 169 -6.52 -9.96 2.41
N ARG A 170 -6.46 -8.65 2.23
CA ARG A 170 -5.61 -8.04 1.21
C ARG A 170 -4.90 -6.81 1.75
N VAL A 171 -3.66 -6.64 1.35
CA VAL A 171 -2.87 -5.44 1.68
C VAL A 171 -2.91 -4.50 0.50
N VAL A 172 -3.32 -3.27 0.74
CA VAL A 172 -3.37 -2.21 -0.26
C VAL A 172 -2.60 -0.99 0.22
N ASP A 173 -2.08 -0.23 -0.72
CA ASP A 173 -1.44 1.06 -0.46
C ASP A 173 -2.45 2.22 -0.58
N ASP A 174 -1.94 3.45 -0.56
CA ASP A 174 -2.70 4.69 -0.69
C ASP A 174 -3.31 4.90 -2.09
N ALA A 175 -2.73 4.30 -3.13
CA ALA A 175 -3.27 4.24 -4.49
C ALA A 175 -4.19 3.04 -4.75
N GLN A 176 -4.54 2.24 -3.73
CA GLN A 176 -5.43 1.07 -3.82
C GLN A 176 -4.89 -0.08 -4.70
N ALA A 177 -3.59 -0.10 -4.98
CA ALA A 177 -2.90 -1.23 -5.58
C ALA A 177 -2.75 -2.36 -4.55
N VAL A 178 -3.14 -3.57 -4.95
CA VAL A 178 -3.08 -4.77 -4.11
C VAL A 178 -1.64 -5.27 -4.05
N PHE A 179 -1.03 -5.27 -2.87
CA PHE A 179 0.34 -5.75 -2.62
C PHE A 179 0.42 -7.25 -2.33
N ALA A 180 -0.54 -7.76 -1.56
CA ALA A 180 -0.58 -9.17 -1.17
C ALA A 180 -2.02 -9.58 -0.87
N LEU A 181 -2.31 -10.86 -1.12
CA LEU A 181 -3.58 -11.52 -0.83
C LEU A 181 -3.33 -12.66 0.14
N GLY A 182 -4.25 -12.86 1.08
CA GLY A 182 -4.24 -13.99 2.01
C GLY A 182 -5.63 -14.59 2.16
N GLY A 183 -5.67 -15.92 2.20
CA GLY A 183 -6.92 -16.68 2.14
C GLY A 183 -7.26 -17.12 0.71
N HIS A 184 -7.69 -18.37 0.57
CA HIS A 184 -7.96 -18.99 -0.73
C HIS A 184 -9.39 -18.69 -1.24
N ASP A 185 -9.57 -18.65 -2.57
CA ASP A 185 -10.87 -18.61 -3.28
C ASP A 185 -11.74 -17.33 -3.14
N VAL A 186 -11.15 -16.14 -3.12
CA VAL A 186 -11.92 -14.87 -3.25
C VAL A 186 -11.68 -14.21 -4.61
N THR A 187 -12.73 -14.11 -5.43
CA THR A 187 -12.69 -13.42 -6.73
C THR A 187 -12.63 -11.90 -6.57
N ASP A 188 -11.99 -11.18 -7.49
CA ASP A 188 -11.92 -9.71 -7.49
C ASP A 188 -13.30 -9.03 -7.42
N ASP A 189 -14.33 -9.64 -8.04
CA ASP A 189 -15.71 -9.16 -7.97
C ASP A 189 -16.25 -9.10 -6.53
N ALA A 190 -15.81 -10.00 -5.65
CA ALA A 190 -16.24 -10.03 -4.25
C ALA A 190 -15.67 -8.84 -3.46
N TRP A 191 -14.44 -8.44 -3.76
CA TRP A 191 -13.82 -7.24 -3.21
C TRP A 191 -14.46 -5.97 -3.78
N ALA A 192 -14.76 -5.94 -5.08
CA ALA A 192 -15.37 -4.79 -5.76
C ALA A 192 -16.80 -4.48 -5.27
N LEU A 193 -17.55 -5.50 -4.84
CA LEU A 193 -18.89 -5.32 -4.28
C LEU A 193 -18.89 -4.62 -2.91
N GLY A 194 -17.76 -4.60 -2.19
CA GLY A 194 -17.55 -3.84 -0.96
C GLY A 194 -18.51 -4.17 0.21
N GLN A 195 -19.29 -5.27 0.11
CA GLN A 195 -20.29 -5.58 1.11
C GLN A 195 -19.65 -6.27 2.32
N GLY A 196 -19.61 -5.55 3.45
CA GLY A 196 -19.12 -6.09 4.73
C GLY A 196 -17.60 -6.07 4.87
N THR A 197 -16.88 -5.41 3.95
CA THR A 197 -15.45 -5.16 4.10
C THR A 197 -15.18 -4.10 5.15
N PHE A 198 -14.03 -4.20 5.79
CA PHE A 198 -13.50 -3.14 6.65
C PHE A 198 -11.98 -3.12 6.54
N SER A 199 -11.36 -1.98 6.82
CA SER A 199 -9.90 -1.85 6.80
C SER A 199 -9.31 -1.60 8.19
N LEU A 200 -8.07 -2.05 8.34
CA LEU A 200 -7.18 -1.77 9.46
C LEU A 200 -5.95 -1.05 8.93
N PRO A 201 -5.46 0.01 9.60
CA PRO A 201 -4.24 0.68 9.16
C PRO A 201 -3.02 -0.22 9.36
N LEU A 202 -2.15 -0.29 8.35
CA LEU A 202 -0.84 -0.91 8.42
C LEU A 202 0.24 0.17 8.54
N SER A 203 1.02 0.11 9.62
CA SER A 203 2.13 1.03 9.82
C SER A 203 3.38 0.52 9.10
N VAL A 204 3.54 0.91 7.84
CA VAL A 204 4.70 0.51 7.01
C VAL A 204 5.87 1.50 7.15
N GLY A 205 5.63 2.67 7.79
CA GLY A 205 6.59 3.76 7.87
C GLY A 205 6.52 4.62 6.60
N ASP A 206 6.84 5.92 6.72
CA ASP A 206 6.98 6.86 5.58
C ASP A 206 5.74 7.67 5.14
N GLY A 207 4.70 7.75 5.97
CA GLY A 207 3.55 8.65 5.74
C GLY A 207 2.52 8.16 4.71
N ASP A 208 2.87 7.17 3.89
CA ASP A 208 1.94 6.47 3.01
C ASP A 208 0.92 5.67 3.84
N ARG A 209 -0.36 5.75 3.47
CA ARG A 209 -1.45 5.06 4.17
C ARG A 209 -1.67 3.69 3.58
N TRP A 210 -1.17 2.67 4.26
CA TRP A 210 -1.41 1.28 3.91
C TRP A 210 -2.57 0.72 4.72
N GLU A 211 -3.37 -0.11 4.07
CA GLU A 211 -4.55 -0.70 4.68
C GLU A 211 -4.54 -2.22 4.51
N LEU A 212 -4.87 -2.92 5.59
CA LEU A 212 -5.25 -4.32 5.57
C LEU A 212 -6.77 -4.37 5.41
N GLU A 213 -7.22 -4.61 4.20
CA GLU A 213 -8.63 -4.83 3.92
C GLU A 213 -9.02 -6.26 4.27
N CYS A 214 -10.14 -6.37 4.97
CA CYS A 214 -10.65 -7.60 5.55
C CYS A 214 -12.03 -7.88 4.99
N LEU A 215 -12.22 -9.05 4.39
CA LEU A 215 -13.50 -9.55 3.90
C LEU A 215 -13.90 -10.79 4.71
N PRO A 216 -14.90 -10.69 5.59
CA PRO A 216 -15.40 -11.86 6.33
C PRO A 216 -16.00 -12.89 5.37
N ASN A 217 -15.63 -14.18 5.49
CA ASN A 217 -16.16 -15.26 4.63
C ASN A 217 -17.62 -15.66 4.95
N ASP A 218 -18.31 -14.94 5.83
CA ASP A 218 -19.64 -15.32 6.29
C ASP A 218 -20.71 -15.02 5.22
N ARG A 219 -21.11 -16.05 4.48
CA ARG A 219 -22.18 -16.01 3.47
C ARG A 219 -23.51 -15.47 4.01
N THR A 220 -23.71 -15.46 5.33
CA THR A 220 -24.91 -14.89 5.96
C THR A 220 -24.99 -13.36 5.85
N LEU A 221 -23.85 -12.67 5.79
CA LEU A 221 -23.79 -11.21 5.62
C LEU A 221 -23.97 -10.78 4.15
N GLN A 222 -23.51 -11.59 3.20
CA GLN A 222 -23.59 -11.29 1.77
C GLN A 222 -25.01 -11.46 1.17
N GLY A 223 -25.91 -12.19 1.85
CA GLY A 223 -27.25 -12.51 1.35
C GLY A 223 -28.44 -11.76 1.98
N GLN A 224 -28.25 -10.98 3.05
CA GLN A 224 -29.37 -10.47 3.86
C GLN A 224 -29.47 -8.93 3.87
N ASN A 225 -29.84 -8.36 2.71
CA ASN A 225 -30.22 -6.96 2.63
C ASN A 225 -31.70 -6.79 2.27
N ARG A 226 -32.58 -7.20 3.19
CA ARG A 226 -33.98 -6.73 3.26
C ARG A 226 -34.40 -6.52 4.72
N GLY A 227 -34.11 -5.33 5.23
CA GLY A 227 -34.77 -4.72 6.39
C GLY A 227 -34.53 -5.39 7.75
N GLY A 228 -33.42 -5.04 8.43
CA GLY A 228 -33.21 -5.37 9.86
C GLY A 228 -31.77 -5.73 10.28
N SER A 229 -30.87 -5.96 9.32
CA SER A 229 -29.57 -6.64 9.53
C SER A 229 -28.38 -5.73 9.95
N GLY A 230 -28.45 -4.41 9.73
CA GLY A 230 -27.28 -3.52 9.86
C GLY A 230 -26.58 -3.52 11.23
N ARG A 231 -27.33 -3.76 12.31
CA ARG A 231 -26.80 -3.73 13.68
C ARG A 231 -25.97 -4.97 14.03
N ARG A 232 -26.27 -6.12 13.40
CA ARG A 232 -25.56 -7.40 13.60
C ARG A 232 -24.25 -7.46 12.82
N ALA A 233 -24.26 -6.93 11.59
CA ALA A 233 -23.06 -6.77 10.79
C ALA A 233 -22.03 -5.89 11.52
N ASN A 234 -22.49 -4.79 12.13
CA ASN A 234 -21.59 -3.84 12.80
C ASN A 234 -20.91 -4.41 14.05
N THR A 235 -21.63 -5.22 14.86
CA THR A 235 -21.03 -5.86 16.04
C THR A 235 -20.06 -6.98 15.67
N HIS A 236 -20.33 -7.74 14.60
CA HIS A 236 -19.40 -8.75 14.08
C HIS A 236 -18.10 -8.10 13.57
N ILE A 237 -18.21 -7.05 12.75
CA ILE A 237 -17.05 -6.28 12.25
C ILE A 237 -16.25 -5.68 13.42
N SER A 238 -16.92 -5.13 14.43
CA SER A 238 -16.23 -4.59 15.61
C SER A 238 -15.43 -5.66 16.36
N ARG A 239 -15.94 -6.88 16.47
CA ARG A 239 -15.21 -7.99 17.10
C ARG A 239 -14.00 -8.42 16.26
N LEU A 240 -14.19 -8.58 14.94
CA LEU A 240 -13.10 -8.92 14.03
C LEU A 240 -12.01 -7.85 14.05
N ARG A 241 -12.37 -6.56 14.12
CA ARG A 241 -11.43 -5.44 14.28
C ARG A 241 -10.58 -5.62 15.54
N THR A 242 -11.18 -5.96 16.68
CA THR A 242 -10.43 -6.21 17.93
C THR A 242 -9.47 -7.39 17.78
N VAL A 243 -9.93 -8.49 17.17
CA VAL A 243 -9.11 -9.71 17.00
C VAL A 243 -7.94 -9.51 16.03
N LEU A 244 -8.15 -8.77 14.94
CA LEU A 244 -7.15 -8.60 13.88
C LEU A 244 -6.18 -7.43 14.15
N SER A 245 -6.52 -6.46 15.00
CA SER A 245 -5.69 -5.26 15.19
C SER A 245 -4.25 -5.56 15.64
N PRO A 246 -3.99 -6.46 16.62
CA PRO A 246 -2.61 -6.81 16.99
C PRO A 246 -1.84 -7.52 15.86
N ALA A 247 -2.50 -8.42 15.12
CA ALA A 247 -1.90 -9.09 13.97
C ALA A 247 -1.57 -8.11 12.85
N ALA A 248 -2.45 -7.14 12.57
CA ALA A 248 -2.20 -6.08 11.60
C ALA A 248 -0.97 -5.22 11.98
N ALA A 249 -0.74 -4.96 13.27
CA ALA A 249 0.46 -4.27 13.72
C ALA A 249 1.74 -5.08 13.44
N VAL A 250 1.73 -6.40 13.70
CA VAL A 250 2.85 -7.30 13.39
C VAL A 250 3.08 -7.37 11.87
N LEU A 251 2.02 -7.56 11.08
CA LEU A 251 2.09 -7.55 9.61
C LEU A 251 2.67 -6.24 9.09
N GLY A 252 2.23 -5.09 9.59
CA GLY A 252 2.76 -3.78 9.22
C GLY A 252 4.25 -3.64 9.56
N MET A 253 4.67 -4.09 10.74
CA MET A 253 6.07 -4.07 11.15
C MET A 253 6.94 -4.99 10.29
N THR A 254 6.48 -6.21 10.00
CA THR A 254 7.19 -7.16 9.14
C THR A 254 7.27 -6.64 7.71
N LEU A 255 6.18 -6.07 7.17
CA LEU A 255 6.16 -5.45 5.85
C LEU A 255 7.15 -4.27 5.77
N SER A 256 7.13 -3.38 6.77
CA SER A 256 8.07 -2.27 6.90
C SER A 256 9.51 -2.75 6.93
N HIS A 257 9.81 -3.77 7.74
CA HIS A 257 11.15 -4.32 7.85
C HIS A 257 11.63 -4.90 6.52
N ASN A 258 10.80 -5.67 5.84
CA ASN A 258 11.15 -6.27 4.56
C ASN A 258 11.34 -5.23 3.46
N LEU A 259 10.40 -4.29 3.31
CA LEU A 259 10.55 -3.18 2.35
C LEU A 259 11.72 -2.25 2.70
N SER A 260 12.20 -2.24 3.94
CA SER A 260 13.40 -1.50 4.32
C SER A 260 14.70 -2.26 4.05
N SER A 261 14.67 -3.59 4.11
CA SER A 261 15.86 -4.43 4.01
C SER A 261 16.17 -4.95 2.60
N GLY A 262 15.20 -4.96 1.69
CA GLY A 262 15.39 -5.36 0.29
C GLY A 262 14.16 -6.04 -0.33
N LEU A 263 14.15 -6.22 -1.64
CA LEU A 263 13.10 -7.00 -2.32
C LEU A 263 13.27 -8.50 -2.09
N TRP A 264 12.17 -9.21 -1.87
CA TRP A 264 12.14 -10.66 -2.00
C TRP A 264 12.13 -11.02 -3.49
N ALA A 265 13.31 -11.16 -4.10
CA ALA A 265 13.40 -11.84 -5.39
C ALA A 265 14.01 -13.22 -5.21
N SER A 266 13.25 -14.21 -5.66
CA SER A 266 13.60 -15.61 -5.74
C SER A 266 14.77 -15.82 -6.71
N GLY A 267 16.00 -15.84 -6.20
CA GLY A 267 17.17 -16.19 -7.00
C GLY A 267 18.43 -15.44 -6.59
N ASP A 268 19.58 -15.94 -7.05
CA ASP A 268 20.89 -15.35 -6.85
C ASP A 268 21.06 -14.07 -7.72
N SER A 269 20.23 -13.04 -7.44
CA SER A 269 20.30 -11.74 -8.12
C SER A 269 21.63 -11.02 -7.84
N ALA A 270 22.29 -11.38 -6.73
CA ALA A 270 23.64 -10.94 -6.40
C ALA A 270 24.67 -11.43 -7.41
N GLY A 271 24.57 -12.68 -7.87
CA GLY A 271 25.40 -13.24 -8.94
C GLY A 271 25.25 -12.48 -10.25
N LEU A 272 24.01 -12.19 -10.66
CA LEU A 272 23.73 -11.40 -11.86
C LEU A 272 24.26 -9.97 -11.74
N LEU A 273 23.98 -9.28 -10.63
CA LEU A 273 24.49 -7.93 -10.39
C LEU A 273 26.02 -7.88 -10.42
N THR A 274 26.67 -8.89 -9.82
CA THR A 274 28.13 -9.01 -9.84
C THR A 274 28.65 -9.18 -11.26
N ALA A 275 27.99 -10.00 -12.09
CA ALA A 275 28.35 -10.17 -13.50
C ALA A 275 28.17 -8.86 -14.29
N LEU A 276 27.08 -8.12 -14.07
CA LEU A 276 26.79 -6.84 -14.71
C LEU A 276 27.80 -5.75 -14.36
N GLN A 277 28.34 -5.77 -13.14
CA GLN A 277 29.35 -4.81 -12.68
C GLN A 277 30.77 -5.08 -13.20
N ARG A 278 31.00 -6.21 -13.89
CA ARG A 278 32.30 -6.51 -14.50
C ARG A 278 32.56 -5.62 -15.70
N THR A 279 33.81 -5.20 -15.85
CA THR A 279 34.29 -4.34 -16.96
C THR A 279 35.47 -4.94 -17.72
N ASP A 280 35.85 -6.18 -17.40
CA ASP A 280 36.92 -6.91 -18.07
C ASP A 280 36.44 -7.65 -19.34
N GLU A 281 37.39 -8.18 -20.12
CA GLU A 281 37.11 -8.90 -21.37
C GLU A 281 36.23 -10.16 -21.20
N GLN A 282 36.05 -10.65 -19.97
CA GLN A 282 35.20 -11.81 -19.67
C GLN A 282 33.78 -11.41 -19.21
N ALA A 283 33.47 -10.12 -19.14
CA ALA A 283 32.16 -9.62 -18.67
C ALA A 283 30.98 -10.22 -19.46
N ASP A 284 31.04 -10.18 -20.79
CA ASP A 284 29.97 -10.72 -21.65
C ASP A 284 29.69 -12.20 -21.39
N GLY A 285 30.74 -13.01 -21.17
CA GLY A 285 30.60 -14.43 -20.88
C GLY A 285 29.97 -14.67 -19.51
N ALA A 286 30.37 -13.90 -18.50
CA ALA A 286 29.80 -13.97 -17.16
C ALA A 286 28.32 -13.55 -17.13
N ILE A 287 27.94 -12.52 -17.88
CA ILE A 287 26.54 -12.06 -17.96
C ILE A 287 25.68 -13.11 -18.66
N LYS A 288 26.14 -13.70 -19.77
CA LYS A 288 25.42 -14.80 -20.43
C LYS A 288 25.15 -15.97 -19.48
N GLN A 289 26.17 -16.36 -18.71
CA GLN A 289 26.02 -17.44 -17.74
C GLN A 289 25.00 -17.07 -16.66
N ALA A 290 25.10 -15.88 -16.07
CA ALA A 290 24.19 -15.44 -15.03
C ALA A 290 22.74 -15.31 -15.51
N LEU A 291 22.51 -14.87 -16.76
CA LEU A 291 21.19 -14.83 -17.37
C LEU A 291 20.62 -16.24 -17.59
N HIS A 292 21.44 -17.18 -18.07
CA HIS A 292 21.04 -18.57 -18.26
C HIS A 292 20.68 -19.26 -16.93
N ASP A 293 21.41 -18.96 -15.86
CA ASP A 293 21.10 -19.48 -14.51
C ASP A 293 19.73 -18.97 -14.00
N HIS A 294 19.24 -17.85 -14.54
CA HIS A 294 17.91 -17.30 -14.30
C HIS A 294 16.85 -17.71 -15.37
N GLY A 295 17.20 -18.66 -16.25
CA GLY A 295 16.30 -19.16 -17.30
C GLY A 295 16.09 -18.18 -18.47
N ILE A 296 16.97 -17.18 -18.64
CA ILE A 296 16.91 -16.22 -19.74
C ILE A 296 17.89 -16.66 -20.83
N ASP A 297 17.34 -17.26 -21.90
CA ASP A 297 18.14 -17.76 -23.02
C ASP A 297 18.32 -16.75 -24.16
N SER A 298 17.44 -15.75 -24.25
CA SER A 298 17.49 -14.68 -25.26
C SER A 298 17.90 -13.36 -24.63
N THR A 299 18.92 -12.73 -25.19
CA THR A 299 19.35 -11.38 -24.80
C THR A 299 18.68 -10.28 -25.64
N VAL A 300 17.89 -10.66 -26.65
CA VAL A 300 17.22 -9.70 -27.54
C VAL A 300 15.99 -9.12 -26.85
N GLY A 301 15.88 -7.80 -26.84
CA GLY A 301 14.73 -7.10 -26.28
C GLY A 301 14.73 -7.01 -24.76
N LEU A 302 15.86 -7.32 -24.11
CA LEU A 302 16.02 -7.06 -22.68
C LEU A 302 15.91 -5.56 -22.41
N ARG A 303 15.35 -5.18 -21.27
CA ARG A 303 15.30 -3.80 -20.81
C ARG A 303 15.82 -3.69 -19.40
N LEU A 304 16.45 -2.56 -19.11
CA LEU A 304 16.94 -2.22 -17.79
C LEU A 304 16.14 -1.02 -17.26
N ILE A 305 15.53 -1.18 -16.09
CA ILE A 305 14.81 -0.12 -15.41
C ILE A 305 15.52 0.22 -14.10
N SER A 306 15.90 1.48 -13.91
CA SER A 306 16.44 1.97 -12.64
C SER A 306 15.37 2.74 -11.89
N ILE A 307 15.11 2.34 -10.64
CA ILE A 307 14.12 2.94 -9.75
C ILE A 307 14.86 3.67 -8.64
N ARG A 308 14.39 4.87 -8.31
CA ARG A 308 14.87 5.66 -7.17
C ARG A 308 13.68 6.28 -6.45
N ALA A 309 13.79 6.32 -5.13
CA ALA A 309 12.84 7.00 -4.25
C ALA A 309 13.59 7.64 -3.07
N ASN A 310 12.93 8.56 -2.37
CA ASN A 310 13.49 9.25 -1.21
C ASN A 310 13.55 8.38 0.07
N SER A 311 13.05 7.14 0.00
CA SER A 311 12.97 6.20 1.11
C SER A 311 13.11 4.76 0.62
N PRO A 312 13.76 3.87 1.39
CA PRO A 312 13.87 2.45 1.06
C PRO A 312 12.51 1.76 0.88
N ILE A 313 11.50 2.14 1.67
CA ILE A 313 10.17 1.51 1.60
C ILE A 313 9.53 1.78 0.24
N ARG A 314 9.49 3.07 -0.16
CA ARG A 314 8.93 3.48 -1.45
C ARG A 314 9.73 2.91 -2.61
N LEU A 315 11.05 2.82 -2.46
CA LEU A 315 11.95 2.23 -3.45
C LEU A 315 11.60 0.76 -3.75
N HIS A 316 11.53 -0.10 -2.73
CA HIS A 316 11.22 -1.51 -2.92
C HIS A 316 9.74 -1.73 -3.24
N MET A 317 8.83 -0.88 -2.76
CA MET A 317 7.42 -0.92 -3.17
C MET A 317 7.27 -0.70 -4.68
N LEU A 318 7.91 0.33 -5.24
CA LEU A 318 7.83 0.64 -6.67
C LEU A 318 8.41 -0.48 -7.53
N ALA A 319 9.50 -1.09 -7.06
CA ALA A 319 10.10 -2.22 -7.74
C ALA A 319 9.23 -3.48 -7.69
N TRP A 320 8.56 -3.73 -6.56
CA TRP A 320 7.57 -4.80 -6.44
C TRP A 320 6.40 -4.56 -7.42
N ARG A 321 5.83 -3.34 -7.46
CA ARG A 321 4.77 -2.99 -8.41
C ARG A 321 5.16 -3.22 -9.84
N LEU A 322 6.38 -2.82 -10.20
CA LEU A 322 6.88 -3.02 -11.55
C LEU A 322 6.98 -4.51 -11.87
N THR A 323 7.45 -5.31 -10.92
CA THR A 323 7.57 -6.78 -11.07
C THR A 323 6.19 -7.41 -11.28
N GLU A 324 5.19 -7.01 -10.49
CA GLU A 324 3.80 -7.47 -10.60
C GLU A 324 3.18 -7.05 -11.94
N LEU A 325 3.35 -5.79 -12.32
CA LEU A 325 2.83 -5.22 -13.57
C LEU A 325 3.29 -6.00 -14.80
N VAL A 326 4.52 -6.52 -14.78
CA VAL A 326 5.12 -7.20 -15.93
C VAL A 326 5.05 -8.72 -15.84
N GLU A 327 4.63 -9.31 -14.71
CA GLU A 327 4.68 -10.77 -14.45
C GLU A 327 4.00 -11.61 -15.56
N THR A 328 2.91 -11.09 -16.12
CA THR A 328 2.14 -11.77 -17.17
C THR A 328 2.81 -11.74 -18.55
N THR A 329 3.69 -10.76 -18.80
CA THR A 329 4.28 -10.50 -20.13
C THR A 329 5.78 -10.75 -20.20
N ALA A 330 6.49 -10.62 -19.07
CA ALA A 330 7.92 -10.68 -18.97
C ALA A 330 8.38 -11.29 -17.63
N THR A 331 9.62 -11.73 -17.58
CA THR A 331 10.32 -12.06 -16.34
C THR A 331 11.04 -10.81 -15.85
N ALA A 332 10.75 -10.37 -14.62
CA ALA A 332 11.45 -9.26 -13.97
C ALA A 332 12.38 -9.77 -12.88
N ILE A 333 13.63 -9.29 -12.90
CA ILE A 333 14.66 -9.62 -11.91
C ILE A 333 15.13 -8.31 -11.26
N PRO A 334 14.64 -7.97 -10.05
CA PRO A 334 15.14 -6.83 -9.32
C PRO A 334 16.48 -7.14 -8.64
N MET A 335 17.34 -6.13 -8.58
CA MET A 335 18.68 -6.15 -8.01
C MET A 335 18.88 -4.88 -7.19
N ASP A 336 19.17 -5.04 -5.91
CA ASP A 336 19.37 -3.91 -5.01
C ASP A 336 20.75 -3.27 -5.26
N LEU A 337 20.74 -1.95 -5.45
CA LEU A 337 21.91 -1.10 -5.52
C LEU A 337 21.93 -0.18 -4.29
N THR A 338 23.04 0.53 -4.08
CA THR A 338 23.09 1.57 -3.03
C THR A 338 22.12 2.71 -3.39
N ASN A 339 21.02 2.85 -2.64
CA ASN A 339 19.97 3.88 -2.79
C ASN A 339 19.17 3.84 -4.12
N SER A 340 19.12 2.69 -4.79
CA SER A 340 18.30 2.47 -5.99
C SER A 340 18.05 0.98 -6.20
N VAL A 341 17.07 0.63 -7.02
CA VAL A 341 16.81 -0.75 -7.45
C VAL A 341 16.92 -0.81 -8.96
N LEU A 342 17.63 -1.81 -9.47
CA LEU A 342 17.72 -2.11 -10.90
C LEU A 342 16.81 -3.28 -11.19
N VAL A 343 15.90 -3.16 -12.15
CA VAL A 343 15.02 -4.25 -12.57
C VAL A 343 15.37 -4.61 -14.01
N LEU A 344 15.86 -5.82 -14.21
CA LEU A 344 16.03 -6.39 -15.54
C LEU A 344 14.71 -7.01 -15.99
N ILE A 345 14.20 -6.57 -17.13
CA ILE A 345 12.99 -7.10 -17.76
C ILE A 345 13.41 -7.94 -18.97
N ALA A 346 13.07 -9.23 -18.91
CA ALA A 346 13.27 -10.21 -19.96
C ALA A 346 11.92 -10.60 -20.58
N PRO A 347 11.65 -10.27 -21.85
CA PRO A 347 10.43 -10.70 -22.53
C PRO A 347 10.30 -12.23 -22.52
N ARG A 348 9.12 -12.77 -22.21
CA ARG A 348 8.90 -14.23 -22.28
C ARG A 348 8.83 -14.68 -23.73
N THR A 349 9.91 -15.28 -24.24
CA THR A 349 9.98 -15.87 -25.59
C THR A 349 9.08 -17.11 -25.67
N GLY A 350 7.86 -16.96 -26.19
CA GLY A 350 6.91 -18.08 -26.34
C GLY A 350 5.44 -17.71 -26.44
N LEU A 351 5.04 -16.48 -26.07
CA LEU A 351 3.72 -15.94 -26.38
C LEU A 351 3.64 -15.59 -27.88
N ARG A 352 3.60 -16.63 -28.72
CA ARG A 352 3.06 -16.48 -30.07
C ARG A 352 1.60 -16.08 -29.91
N SER A 353 1.31 -14.81 -30.15
CA SER A 353 -0.04 -14.41 -30.52
C SER A 353 -0.41 -15.22 -31.77
N GLU A 354 -1.23 -16.26 -31.59
CA GLU A 354 -1.94 -16.93 -32.68
C GLU A 354 -3.01 -15.96 -33.22
N THR A 355 -2.58 -14.86 -33.81
CA THR A 355 -3.36 -14.05 -34.74
C THR A 355 -2.40 -13.12 -35.47
N VAL A 356 -1.72 -13.69 -36.46
CA VAL A 356 -1.13 -12.89 -37.54
C VAL A 356 -2.30 -12.36 -38.36
N CYS A 357 -2.71 -11.12 -38.10
CA CYS A 357 -3.40 -10.31 -39.09
C CYS A 357 -2.31 -9.53 -39.86
N PRO A 358 -2.25 -9.64 -41.19
CA PRO A 358 -1.28 -8.91 -41.98
C PRO A 358 -1.74 -7.45 -42.17
N GLU A 359 -0.77 -6.54 -42.22
CA GLU A 359 -0.89 -5.14 -42.66
C GLU A 359 -1.61 -4.16 -41.70
N MET A 360 -0.82 -3.41 -40.91
CA MET A 360 -0.92 -1.96 -40.60
C MET A 360 0.27 -1.61 -39.69
N GLY A 361 1.15 -0.65 -40.03
CA GLY A 361 0.99 0.76 -39.68
C GLY A 361 1.78 1.09 -38.40
N ASP A 362 2.70 2.06 -38.47
CA ASP A 362 3.46 2.62 -37.33
C ASP A 362 2.59 2.81 -36.07
N GLY A 363 3.01 2.29 -34.91
CA GLY A 363 2.62 2.87 -33.61
C GLY A 363 1.80 2.06 -32.60
N ALA A 364 1.85 0.73 -32.59
CA ALA A 364 1.38 -0.06 -31.42
C ALA A 364 2.56 -0.72 -30.73
N SER A 365 3.00 -0.17 -29.58
CA SER A 365 4.11 -0.70 -28.79
C SER A 365 3.89 -2.19 -28.47
N GLN A 366 4.88 -3.04 -28.75
CA GLN A 366 4.88 -4.47 -28.42
C GLN A 366 4.92 -4.75 -26.89
N GLU A 367 4.79 -3.72 -26.06
CA GLU A 367 5.05 -3.72 -24.62
C GLU A 367 3.99 -2.87 -23.86
N PRO A 368 2.79 -3.42 -23.62
CA PRO A 368 1.65 -2.68 -23.07
C PRO A 368 1.85 -2.22 -21.61
N TYR A 369 2.85 -2.75 -20.91
CA TYR A 369 3.18 -2.35 -19.54
C TYR A 369 3.81 -0.96 -19.50
N LEU A 370 4.49 -0.50 -20.56
CA LEU A 370 5.17 0.81 -20.58
C LEU A 370 4.19 1.98 -20.44
N ASP A 371 2.97 1.85 -20.96
CA ASP A 371 1.92 2.88 -20.86
C ASP A 371 1.34 2.99 -19.44
N GLN A 372 1.54 1.95 -18.61
CA GLN A 372 1.04 1.88 -17.24
C GLN A 372 2.07 2.39 -16.21
N ILE A 373 3.37 2.32 -16.51
CA ILE A 373 4.44 2.76 -15.58
C ILE A 373 4.29 4.23 -15.13
N PRO A 374 3.95 5.22 -15.99
CA PRO A 374 3.77 6.60 -15.54
C PRO A 374 2.67 6.77 -14.48
N GLN A 375 1.69 5.87 -14.42
CA GLN A 375 0.60 5.91 -13.45
C GLN A 375 1.02 5.35 -12.08
N THR A 376 2.10 4.57 -12.01
CA THR A 376 2.57 3.95 -10.78
C THR A 376 3.61 4.79 -10.03
N VAL A 377 4.17 5.82 -10.66
CA VAL A 377 5.27 6.66 -10.13
C VAL A 377 4.76 8.00 -9.63
N ASN A 378 5.03 8.33 -8.36
CA ASN A 378 4.68 9.63 -7.79
C ASN A 378 5.87 10.60 -7.86
N ALA A 379 5.92 11.40 -8.94
CA ALA A 379 6.97 12.39 -9.14
C ALA A 379 7.00 13.45 -8.04
N GLU A 380 5.85 13.87 -7.50
CA GLU A 380 5.76 14.89 -6.45
C GLU A 380 6.39 14.42 -5.13
N ALA A 381 6.29 13.13 -4.84
CA ALA A 381 6.94 12.50 -3.70
C ALA A 381 8.45 12.22 -3.92
N GLY A 382 8.95 12.55 -5.11
CA GLY A 382 10.36 12.45 -5.49
C GLY A 382 10.77 11.13 -6.11
N ASP A 383 9.82 10.31 -6.55
CA ASP A 383 10.13 9.05 -7.25
C ASP A 383 10.64 9.31 -8.66
N SER A 384 11.54 8.44 -9.11
CA SER A 384 11.97 8.42 -10.49
C SER A 384 12.20 7.01 -11.01
N MET A 385 11.88 6.81 -12.28
CA MET A 385 12.19 5.59 -13.02
C MET A 385 12.85 5.94 -14.34
N TYR A 386 14.00 5.32 -14.61
CA TYR A 386 14.72 5.41 -15.89
C TYR A 386 14.56 4.10 -16.64
N ILE A 387 14.07 4.17 -17.86
CA ILE A 387 13.74 3.01 -18.68
C ILE A 387 14.66 3.00 -19.90
N SER A 388 15.51 1.99 -20.04
CA SER A 388 16.35 1.83 -21.23
C SER A 388 15.51 1.53 -22.47
N GLU A 389 16.02 1.86 -23.66
CA GLU A 389 15.58 1.22 -24.91
C GLU A 389 15.79 -0.31 -24.86
N PRO A 390 15.11 -1.11 -25.71
CA PRO A 390 15.39 -2.52 -25.84
C PRO A 390 16.85 -2.72 -26.25
N LEU A 391 17.59 -3.50 -25.47
CA LEU A 391 19.02 -3.69 -25.68
C LEU A 391 19.26 -4.57 -26.91
N GLU A 392 20.22 -4.15 -27.74
CA GLU A 392 20.63 -4.89 -28.94
C GLU A 392 21.82 -5.82 -28.62
N HIS A 393 22.71 -5.38 -27.74
CA HIS A 393 23.92 -6.11 -27.36
C HIS A 393 24.03 -6.33 -25.86
N ILE A 394 24.60 -7.48 -25.47
CA ILE A 394 24.74 -7.84 -24.05
C ILE A 394 25.67 -6.89 -23.28
N SER A 395 26.68 -6.32 -23.94
CA SER A 395 27.61 -5.37 -23.35
C SER A 395 26.93 -4.07 -22.90
N GLU A 396 25.76 -3.74 -23.47
CA GLU A 396 24.98 -2.58 -23.06
C GLU A 396 24.42 -2.76 -21.64
N LEU A 397 24.18 -3.99 -21.19
CA LEU A 397 23.74 -4.25 -19.82
C LEU A 397 24.75 -3.75 -18.80
N SER A 398 26.05 -4.01 -18.99
CA SER A 398 27.11 -3.48 -18.13
C SER A 398 27.19 -1.97 -18.21
N LEU A 399 27.10 -1.40 -19.41
CA LEU A 399 27.16 0.05 -19.61
C LEU A 399 26.03 0.77 -18.88
N PHE A 400 24.77 0.38 -19.11
CA PHE A 400 23.63 1.02 -18.46
C PHE A 400 23.58 0.75 -16.96
N THR A 401 24.01 -0.43 -16.49
CA THR A 401 24.18 -0.70 -15.05
C THR A 401 25.16 0.28 -14.42
N ALA A 402 26.30 0.55 -15.08
CA ALA A 402 27.30 1.49 -14.61
C ALA A 402 26.78 2.95 -14.65
N ILE A 403 26.08 3.34 -15.71
CA ILE A 403 25.48 4.69 -15.85
C ILE A 403 24.46 4.94 -14.74
N TYR A 404 23.51 4.02 -14.53
CA TYR A 404 22.49 4.17 -13.50
C TYR A 404 23.10 4.15 -12.09
N SER A 405 24.16 3.36 -11.89
CA SER A 405 24.94 3.38 -10.64
C SER A 405 25.71 4.69 -10.44
N ALA A 406 26.17 5.34 -11.50
CA ALA A 406 26.93 6.58 -11.43
C ALA A 406 26.04 7.82 -11.24
N ARG A 407 24.80 7.80 -11.73
CA ARG A 407 23.81 8.89 -11.59
C ARG A 407 23.33 9.15 -10.15
N ARG A 408 23.89 8.46 -9.14
CA ARG A 408 23.52 8.55 -7.71
C ARG A 408 23.45 9.97 -7.13
N ASN A 409 24.22 10.93 -7.66
CA ASN A 409 24.31 12.29 -7.12
C ASN A 409 23.56 13.39 -7.89
N ARG A 410 22.75 13.06 -8.92
CA ARG A 410 22.00 14.10 -9.65
C ARG A 410 20.89 14.73 -8.79
N PRO A 411 20.69 16.07 -8.88
CA PRO A 411 19.67 16.79 -8.11
C PRO A 411 18.23 16.43 -8.51
N ALA A 412 17.30 16.74 -7.62
CA ALA A 412 15.87 16.39 -7.64
C ALA A 412 15.03 16.84 -8.86
N THR A 413 15.63 17.47 -9.88
CA THR A 413 14.92 17.88 -11.11
C THR A 413 14.63 16.71 -12.08
N ASP A 414 15.05 15.50 -11.71
CA ASP A 414 15.00 14.27 -12.53
C ASP A 414 13.89 13.30 -12.06
N GLN A 415 12.82 13.84 -11.44
CA GLN A 415 11.66 13.10 -10.94
C GLN A 415 10.72 12.62 -12.07
N GLY A 416 9.97 11.54 -11.81
CA GLY A 416 9.03 10.92 -12.74
C GLY A 416 9.64 9.83 -13.62
N VAL A 417 8.90 9.43 -14.65
CA VAL A 417 9.32 8.39 -15.62
C VAL A 417 10.09 9.02 -16.77
N ARG A 418 11.26 8.48 -17.10
CA ARG A 418 12.08 8.91 -18.23
C ARG A 418 12.55 7.72 -19.05
N PHE A 419 12.34 7.80 -20.35
CA PHE A 419 12.94 6.89 -21.31
C PHE A 419 14.35 7.38 -21.63
N THR A 420 15.35 6.55 -21.38
CA THR A 420 16.73 6.85 -21.69
C THR A 420 17.06 6.31 -23.07
N GLY A 421 17.33 7.22 -24.00
CA GLY A 421 17.93 6.89 -25.29
C GLY A 421 19.43 6.57 -25.15
N PRO A 422 20.23 6.76 -26.22
CA PRO A 422 21.66 6.47 -26.18
C PRO A 422 22.40 7.30 -25.11
N PRO A 423 23.51 6.78 -24.55
CA PRO A 423 24.28 7.48 -23.52
C PRO A 423 24.70 8.88 -23.96
N GLU A 424 24.53 9.86 -23.07
CA GLU A 424 24.96 11.23 -23.31
C GLU A 424 26.39 11.47 -22.79
N LEU A 425 27.00 12.61 -23.17
CA LEU A 425 28.31 13.01 -22.64
C LEU A 425 28.32 13.06 -21.10
N SER A 426 27.19 13.44 -20.51
CA SER A 426 27.04 13.54 -19.06
C SER A 426 27.09 12.16 -18.39
N ASP A 427 26.64 11.10 -19.06
CA ASP A 427 26.75 9.72 -18.60
C ASP A 427 28.19 9.21 -18.67
N VAL A 428 28.90 9.53 -19.75
CA VAL A 428 30.32 9.19 -19.90
C VAL A 428 31.15 9.83 -18.80
N VAL A 429 30.88 11.09 -18.45
CA VAL A 429 31.56 11.78 -17.35
C VAL A 429 31.25 11.12 -16.01
N ALA A 430 30.01 10.67 -15.78
CA ALA A 430 29.63 9.99 -14.55
C ALA A 430 30.39 8.67 -14.35
N LEU A 431 30.79 7.99 -15.43
CA LEU A 431 31.62 6.78 -15.37
C LEU A 431 33.10 7.05 -15.02
N ILE A 432 33.56 8.30 -15.11
CA ILE A 432 34.94 8.66 -14.79
C ILE A 432 35.08 8.87 -13.27
N PRO A 433 36.02 8.18 -12.59
CA PRO A 433 36.32 8.45 -11.18
C PRO A 433 36.58 9.93 -10.90
N MET A 434 36.01 10.45 -9.80
CA MET A 434 36.04 11.88 -9.46
C MET A 434 37.44 12.51 -9.44
N SER A 435 38.45 11.74 -9.01
CA SER A 435 39.86 12.15 -9.03
C SER A 435 40.38 12.37 -10.45
N TYR A 436 39.95 11.55 -11.40
CA TYR A 436 40.30 11.69 -12.81
C TYR A 436 39.50 12.81 -13.48
N SER A 437 38.21 12.98 -13.16
CA SER A 437 37.39 14.11 -13.66
C SER A 437 38.02 15.46 -13.29
N SER A 438 38.46 15.60 -12.04
CA SER A 438 39.16 16.80 -11.56
C SER A 438 40.52 17.00 -12.25
N ALA A 439 41.25 15.92 -12.50
CA ALA A 439 42.54 15.98 -13.19
C ALA A 439 42.38 16.35 -14.67
N ILE A 440 41.37 15.80 -15.36
CA ILE A 440 41.05 16.10 -16.76
C ILE A 440 40.68 17.57 -16.92
N SER A 441 39.76 18.07 -16.09
CA SER A 441 39.34 19.47 -16.13
C SER A 441 40.52 20.41 -15.85
N ALA A 442 41.33 20.13 -14.82
CA ALA A 442 42.51 20.91 -14.49
C ALA A 442 43.65 20.78 -15.52
N ALA A 443 43.71 19.70 -16.31
CA ALA A 443 44.69 19.52 -17.37
C ALA A 443 44.31 20.31 -18.63
N VAL A 444 43.05 20.24 -19.03
CA VAL A 444 42.55 20.84 -20.27
C VAL A 444 42.24 22.32 -20.09
N LEU A 445 41.62 22.72 -18.97
CA LEU A 445 41.07 24.06 -18.78
C LEU A 445 41.93 24.97 -17.90
N ARG A 446 43.12 24.53 -17.46
CA ARG A 446 43.98 25.29 -16.52
C ARG A 446 44.13 26.77 -16.87
N PRO A 447 44.50 27.15 -18.11
CA PRO A 447 44.74 28.55 -18.46
C PRO A 447 43.48 29.42 -18.34
N VAL A 448 42.31 28.82 -18.52
CA VAL A 448 41.01 29.46 -18.36
C VAL A 448 40.61 29.53 -16.88
N LEU A 449 40.80 28.42 -16.14
CA LEU A 449 40.49 28.33 -14.71
C LEU A 449 41.29 29.30 -13.84
N THR A 450 42.56 29.55 -14.19
CA THR A 450 43.45 30.47 -13.45
C THR A 450 43.34 31.94 -13.90
N ALA A 451 42.53 32.24 -14.92
CA ALA A 451 42.36 33.60 -15.40
C ALA A 451 41.48 34.43 -14.43
N PRO A 452 41.71 35.75 -14.31
CA PRO A 452 40.90 36.61 -13.45
C PRO A 452 39.41 36.62 -13.85
N ASP A 453 39.11 36.46 -15.14
CA ASP A 453 37.74 36.42 -15.69
C ASP A 453 37.26 34.98 -15.99
N SER A 454 37.74 33.99 -15.21
CA SER A 454 37.50 32.55 -15.42
C SER A 454 36.03 32.22 -15.70
N GLN A 455 35.10 32.74 -14.89
CA GLN A 455 33.67 32.43 -15.03
C GLN A 455 33.10 32.88 -16.39
N ALA A 456 33.44 34.10 -16.85
CA ALA A 456 32.98 34.61 -18.14
C ALA A 456 33.59 33.85 -19.33
N LEU A 457 34.83 33.36 -19.17
CA LEU A 457 35.51 32.53 -20.17
C LEU A 457 34.90 31.12 -20.24
N LEU A 458 34.55 30.51 -19.10
CA LEU A 458 33.86 29.22 -19.04
C LEU A 458 32.47 29.30 -19.65
N GLU A 459 31.68 30.33 -19.34
CA GLU A 459 30.37 30.59 -19.97
C GLU A 459 30.50 30.75 -21.49
N SER A 460 31.53 31.49 -21.93
CA SER A 460 31.78 31.69 -23.36
C SER A 460 32.20 30.37 -24.03
N LEU A 461 33.04 29.57 -23.37
CA LEU A 461 33.47 28.26 -23.87
C LEU A 461 32.29 27.29 -23.99
N ALA A 462 31.42 27.20 -22.98
CA ALA A 462 30.20 26.40 -23.02
C ALA A 462 29.31 26.79 -24.22
N ALA A 463 29.06 28.09 -24.41
CA ALA A 463 28.27 28.58 -25.54
C ALA A 463 28.89 28.24 -26.91
N PHE A 464 30.23 28.26 -27.04
CA PHE A 464 30.90 27.84 -28.28
C PHE A 464 30.88 26.33 -28.51
N ILE A 465 30.80 25.53 -27.45
CA ILE A 465 30.68 24.07 -27.53
C ILE A 465 29.26 23.61 -27.83
N GLU A 466 28.25 24.32 -27.33
CA GLU A 466 26.83 23.99 -27.57
C GLU A 466 26.34 24.44 -28.95
N THR A 467 27.02 25.41 -29.58
CA THR A 467 26.56 26.02 -30.84
C THR A 467 27.49 25.74 -32.01
N THR A 468 26.96 25.66 -33.24
CA THR A 468 27.78 25.33 -34.42
C THR A 468 28.43 26.56 -35.04
N SER A 469 28.00 27.77 -34.66
CA SER A 469 28.51 29.03 -35.21
C SER A 469 28.70 30.12 -34.16
N VAL A 470 29.65 31.03 -34.45
CA VAL A 470 29.92 32.20 -33.59
C VAL A 470 28.70 33.12 -33.47
N ALA A 471 27.83 33.18 -34.49
CA ALA A 471 26.61 33.99 -34.44
C ALA A 471 25.59 33.44 -33.44
N GLN A 472 25.44 32.11 -33.37
CA GLN A 472 24.57 31.45 -32.39
C GLN A 472 25.13 31.59 -30.97
N ALA A 473 26.44 31.38 -30.78
CA ALA A 473 27.09 31.63 -29.49
C ALA A 473 26.90 33.09 -29.03
N ALA A 474 27.04 34.06 -29.94
CA ALA A 474 26.82 35.48 -29.63
C ALA A 474 25.39 35.76 -29.17
N ALA A 475 24.40 35.12 -29.81
CA ALA A 475 22.99 35.23 -29.43
C ALA A 475 22.72 34.60 -28.06
N ALA A 476 23.25 33.39 -27.80
CA ALA A 476 23.13 32.70 -26.51
C ALA A 476 23.74 33.51 -25.36
N LEU A 477 24.92 34.10 -25.59
CA LEU A 477 25.61 34.97 -24.63
C LEU A 477 25.04 36.39 -24.55
N ARG A 478 24.08 36.75 -25.42
CA ARG A 478 23.52 38.10 -25.56
C ARG A 478 24.58 39.20 -25.78
N ILE A 479 25.59 38.90 -26.60
CA ILE A 479 26.68 39.81 -26.96
C ILE A 479 26.73 40.09 -28.45
N HIS A 480 27.45 41.14 -28.86
CA HIS A 480 27.66 41.44 -30.26
C HIS A 480 28.58 40.41 -30.93
N ARG A 481 28.32 40.09 -32.21
CA ARG A 481 29.07 39.07 -32.99
C ARG A 481 30.59 39.29 -33.02
N ASN A 482 31.03 40.56 -33.01
CA ASN A 482 32.47 40.89 -33.01
C ASN A 482 33.12 40.55 -31.65
N THR A 483 32.38 40.79 -30.56
CA THR A 483 32.82 40.42 -29.21
C THR A 483 32.90 38.92 -29.05
N ALA A 484 31.93 38.16 -29.60
CA ALA A 484 31.99 36.70 -29.63
C ALA A 484 33.20 36.19 -30.42
N ARG A 485 33.51 36.77 -31.60
CA ARG A 485 34.73 36.43 -32.35
C ARG A 485 36.00 36.67 -31.56
N TYR A 486 36.08 37.82 -30.86
CA TYR A 486 37.22 38.15 -30.01
C TYR A 486 37.38 37.13 -28.88
N ARG A 487 36.31 36.84 -28.12
CA ARG A 487 36.32 35.87 -27.02
C ARG A 487 36.68 34.46 -27.48
N ARG A 488 36.22 34.06 -28.66
CA ARG A 488 36.60 32.78 -29.25
C ARG A 488 38.11 32.71 -29.53
N ALA A 489 38.66 33.73 -30.19
CA ALA A 489 40.10 33.79 -30.47
C ALA A 489 40.93 33.85 -29.18
N GLU A 490 40.42 34.52 -28.14
CA GLU A 490 41.06 34.54 -26.82
C GLU A 490 41.08 33.14 -26.17
N LEU A 491 39.96 32.40 -26.22
CA LEU A 491 39.87 31.03 -25.71
C LEU A 491 40.80 30.07 -26.46
N GLU A 492 40.76 30.11 -27.80
CA GLU A 492 41.62 29.29 -28.68
C GLU A 492 43.11 29.55 -28.38
N ASN A 493 43.51 30.82 -28.23
CA ASN A 493 44.89 31.18 -27.88
C ASN A 493 45.30 30.75 -26.47
N LYS A 494 44.43 30.91 -25.46
CA LYS A 494 44.75 30.54 -24.07
C LYS A 494 44.88 29.04 -23.89
N LEU A 495 44.01 28.27 -24.55
CA LEU A 495 43.97 26.81 -24.45
C LEU A 495 44.90 26.12 -25.44
N GLY A 496 45.36 26.83 -26.48
CA GLY A 496 46.20 26.25 -27.54
C GLY A 496 45.44 25.25 -28.40
N ILE A 497 44.17 25.53 -28.69
CA ILE A 497 43.24 24.64 -29.39
C ILE A 497 42.55 25.35 -30.55
N ASP A 498 41.87 24.58 -31.41
CA ASP A 498 40.95 25.09 -32.43
C ASP A 498 39.51 24.61 -32.16
N LEU A 499 38.60 25.52 -31.81
CA LEU A 499 37.20 25.16 -31.53
C LEU A 499 36.39 24.81 -32.79
N SER A 500 36.96 24.98 -33.99
CA SER A 500 36.39 24.42 -35.23
C SER A 500 36.78 22.96 -35.44
N ASN A 501 37.83 22.48 -34.78
CA ASN A 501 38.23 21.09 -34.81
C ASN A 501 37.36 20.26 -33.87
N GLY A 502 36.71 19.22 -34.41
CA GLY A 502 35.84 18.32 -33.63
C GLY A 502 36.55 17.68 -32.44
N ARG A 503 37.82 17.28 -32.58
CA ARG A 503 38.58 16.63 -31.51
C ARG A 503 38.82 17.55 -30.32
N ASP A 504 39.27 18.77 -30.59
CA ASP A 504 39.57 19.76 -29.57
C ASP A 504 38.29 20.21 -28.85
N ARG A 505 37.23 20.43 -29.64
CA ARG A 505 35.90 20.76 -29.12
C ARG A 505 35.35 19.65 -28.22
N SER A 506 35.47 18.38 -28.61
CA SER A 506 35.05 17.24 -27.77
C SER A 506 35.86 17.13 -26.48
N MET A 507 37.18 17.37 -26.54
CA MET A 507 38.03 17.35 -25.34
C MET A 507 37.66 18.46 -24.35
N CYS A 508 37.37 19.67 -24.86
CA CYS A 508 36.88 20.76 -24.03
C CYS A 508 35.47 20.50 -23.49
N ALA A 509 34.60 19.84 -24.26
CA ALA A 509 33.25 19.49 -23.83
C ALA A 509 33.29 18.52 -22.65
N LEU A 510 34.13 17.48 -22.77
CA LEU A 510 34.37 16.52 -21.69
C LEU A 510 34.94 17.23 -20.45
N ALA A 511 35.98 18.05 -20.63
CA ALA A 511 36.63 18.75 -19.52
C ALA A 511 35.70 19.75 -18.81
N LEU A 512 34.82 20.43 -19.56
CA LEU A 512 33.79 21.31 -19.00
C LEU A 512 32.74 20.53 -18.22
N ALA A 513 32.24 19.42 -18.79
CA ALA A 513 31.29 18.56 -18.10
C ALA A 513 31.90 17.93 -16.84
N SER A 514 33.20 17.65 -16.82
CA SER A 514 33.93 17.18 -15.63
C SER A 514 34.18 18.23 -14.54
N LEU A 515 33.90 19.52 -14.76
CA LEU A 515 33.99 20.57 -13.71
C LEU A 515 32.80 20.54 -12.75
N ASN A 516 31.62 20.17 -13.24
CA ASN A 516 30.39 20.01 -12.46
C ASN A 516 29.80 18.62 -12.74
N PRO A 517 30.48 17.54 -12.28
CA PRO A 517 30.11 16.17 -12.60
C PRO A 517 28.80 15.72 -11.96
#